data_AF-A0A1M5Y0V4-F1
#
_entry.id   AF-A0A1M5Y0V4-F1
#
_cell.length_a   1.000
_cell.length_b   1.000
_cell.length_c   1.000
_cell.angle_alpha   90.00
_cell.angle_beta   90.00
_cell.angle_gamma   90.00
#
_symmetry.space_group_name_H-M   'P 1'
#
loop_
_entity.id
_entity.type
_entity.pdbx_description
1 polymer ?
#
loop_
_entity_poly.entity_id
_entity_poly.type
_entity_poly.pdbx_seq_one_letter_code
_entity_poly.pdbx_strand_id
1 'polypeptide(L)'
;MKKKRVIIYTIMFLAIFFTISQKAFAAPNLSVSLDGGDTPTDYVTNIKLLIFLTILTLLPSFIVMVTSFTRIAVVLSFLKNAIGAQQAIPSQVMVGLSLFLTLFIMQPVYNEINTNALQPYMENKITQEQAIEAGSKPLREFMIKQTRPKDLELFVET
;
A
#
# COMPACT_ATOMS: atom_id res chain seq x y z
N MET A 1 -5.18 -23.53 44.00
CA MET A 1 -6.28 -22.98 43.15
C MET A 1 -5.85 -21.90 42.13
N LYS A 2 -4.77 -21.12 42.36
CA LYS A 2 -4.32 -20.05 41.44
C LYS A 2 -3.76 -20.56 40.09
N LYS A 3 -2.98 -21.66 40.06
CA LYS A 3 -2.42 -22.23 38.81
C LYS A 3 -3.48 -22.71 37.80
N LYS A 4 -4.58 -23.33 38.27
CA LYS A 4 -5.69 -23.76 37.39
C LYS A 4 -6.42 -22.57 36.74
N ARG A 5 -6.56 -21.44 37.46
CA ARG A 5 -7.16 -20.22 36.90
C ARG A 5 -6.25 -19.57 35.84
N VAL A 6 -4.93 -19.59 36.04
CA VAL A 6 -3.96 -19.09 35.03
C VAL A 6 -4.02 -19.93 33.74
N ILE A 7 -4.08 -21.27 33.85
CA ILE A 7 -4.22 -22.15 32.69
C ILE A 7 -5.53 -21.89 31.93
N ILE A 8 -6.63 -21.64 32.66
CA ILE A 8 -7.92 -21.28 32.05
C ILE A 8 -7.82 -19.95 31.31
N TYR A 9 -7.18 -18.92 31.88
CA TYR A 9 -7.00 -17.64 31.20
C TYR A 9 -6.08 -17.74 29.97
N THR A 10 -5.04 -18.56 30.01
CA THR A 10 -4.16 -18.80 28.85
C THR A 10 -4.89 -19.55 27.73
N ILE A 11 -5.73 -20.54 28.06
CA ILE A 11 -6.54 -21.26 27.07
C ILE A 11 -7.62 -20.33 26.48
N MET A 12 -8.21 -19.46 27.30
CA MET A 12 -9.18 -18.46 26.83
C MET A 12 -8.51 -17.42 25.90
N PHE A 13 -7.28 -17.00 26.22
CA PHE A 13 -6.51 -16.08 25.38
C PHE A 13 -6.09 -16.74 24.05
N LEU A 14 -5.69 -18.02 24.07
CA LEU A 14 -5.35 -18.78 22.87
C LEU A 14 -6.57 -19.06 21.99
N ALA A 15 -7.74 -19.33 22.60
CA ALA A 15 -9.00 -19.48 21.88
C ALA A 15 -9.45 -18.17 21.22
N ILE A 16 -9.26 -17.03 21.89
CA ILE A 16 -9.48 -15.69 21.30
C ILE A 16 -8.50 -15.42 20.16
N PHE A 17 -7.25 -15.87 20.27
CA PHE A 17 -6.25 -15.73 19.21
C PHE A 17 -6.57 -16.61 17.98
N PHE A 18 -7.17 -17.79 18.19
CA PHE A 18 -7.56 -18.71 17.11
C PHE A 18 -8.89 -18.32 16.44
N THR A 19 -9.76 -17.55 17.12
CA THR A 19 -11.00 -16.99 16.53
C THR A 19 -10.77 -15.70 15.76
N ILE A 20 -9.57 -15.09 15.81
CA ILE A 20 -9.12 -14.12 14.81
C ILE A 20 -8.79 -14.90 13.53
N SER A 21 -9.85 -15.38 12.90
CA SER A 21 -9.84 -15.86 11.53
C SER A 21 -9.24 -14.77 10.66
N GLN A 22 -8.36 -15.14 9.72
CA GLN A 22 -7.92 -14.24 8.67
C GLN A 22 -9.14 -13.84 7.83
N LYS A 23 -9.85 -12.80 8.26
CA LYS A 23 -10.75 -12.10 7.36
C LYS A 23 -9.88 -11.45 6.32
N ALA A 24 -9.86 -12.09 5.15
CA ALA A 24 -9.52 -11.44 3.90
C ALA A 24 -10.15 -10.05 3.90
N PHE A 25 -9.35 -9.07 3.48
CA PHE A 25 -9.73 -7.69 3.27
C PHE A 25 -11.16 -7.62 2.72
N ALA A 26 -12.05 -6.92 3.44
CA ALA A 26 -13.44 -6.81 3.08
C ALA A 26 -13.57 -6.19 1.69
N ALA A 27 -13.80 -7.02 0.67
CA ALA A 27 -14.41 -6.55 -0.56
C ALA A 27 -15.80 -6.02 -0.18
N PRO A 28 -16.16 -4.78 -0.55
CA PRO A 28 -17.54 -4.34 -0.42
C PRO A 28 -18.42 -5.33 -1.17
N ASN A 29 -19.58 -5.72 -0.63
CA ASN A 29 -20.61 -6.46 -1.38
C ASN A 29 -21.12 -5.56 -2.50
N LEU A 30 -20.39 -5.54 -3.62
CA LEU A 30 -20.75 -4.78 -4.81
C LEU A 30 -21.29 -5.78 -5.83
N SER A 31 -22.60 -5.99 -5.80
CA SER A 31 -23.29 -6.63 -6.91
C SER A 31 -23.22 -5.68 -8.11
N VAL A 32 -22.27 -5.92 -9.02
CA VAL A 32 -22.29 -5.30 -10.35
C VAL A 32 -23.42 -5.97 -11.12
N SER A 33 -24.65 -5.55 -10.85
CA SER A 33 -25.82 -5.98 -11.59
C SER A 33 -25.78 -5.27 -12.94
N LEU A 34 -25.50 -6.02 -14.00
CA LEU A 34 -25.58 -5.55 -15.40
C LEU A 34 -27.01 -5.57 -15.93
N ASP A 35 -28.01 -5.60 -15.04
CA ASP A 35 -29.42 -5.73 -15.37
C ASP A 35 -30.21 -4.61 -14.68
N GLY A 36 -30.75 -3.68 -15.48
CA GLY A 36 -31.70 -2.65 -15.04
C GLY A 36 -31.28 -1.20 -15.31
N GLY A 37 -31.51 -0.72 -16.54
CA GLY A 37 -31.53 0.71 -16.88
C GLY A 37 -31.53 0.95 -18.39
N ASP A 38 -32.69 1.21 -18.99
CA ASP A 38 -32.92 1.46 -20.43
C ASP A 38 -32.23 2.74 -20.99
N THR A 39 -31.22 3.30 -20.29
CA THR A 39 -30.51 4.52 -20.71
C THR A 39 -29.00 4.31 -20.89
N PRO A 40 -28.40 4.76 -22.02
CA PRO A 40 -26.95 4.69 -22.27
C PRO A 40 -26.06 5.30 -21.18
N THR A 41 -26.60 6.21 -20.37
CA THR A 41 -25.92 6.92 -19.26
C THR A 41 -25.60 6.02 -18.06
N ASP A 42 -26.42 5.01 -17.78
CA ASP A 42 -26.21 4.11 -16.63
C ASP A 42 -25.04 3.15 -16.90
N TYR A 43 -24.89 2.70 -18.15
CA TYR A 43 -23.75 1.87 -18.57
C TYR A 43 -22.41 2.61 -18.43
N VAL A 44 -22.34 3.90 -18.79
CA VAL A 44 -21.11 4.71 -18.67
C VAL A 44 -20.69 4.85 -17.19
N THR A 45 -21.65 5.01 -16.29
CA THR A 45 -21.39 5.13 -14.84
C THR A 45 -20.88 3.80 -14.26
N ASN A 46 -21.50 2.69 -14.65
CA ASN A 46 -21.09 1.34 -14.22
C ASN A 46 -19.68 0.98 -14.73
N ILE A 47 -19.35 1.33 -15.97
CA ILE A 47 -18.00 1.12 -16.54
C ILE A 47 -16.97 1.98 -15.80
N LYS A 48 -17.27 3.26 -15.52
CA LYS A 48 -16.38 4.14 -14.74
C LYS A 48 -16.10 3.58 -13.35
N LEU A 49 -17.14 3.05 -12.68
CA LEU A 49 -16.99 2.43 -11.36
C LEU A 49 -16.12 1.17 -11.43
N LEU A 50 -16.31 0.32 -12.45
CA LEU A 50 -15.49 -0.88 -12.66
C LEU A 50 -14.00 -0.51 -12.85
N ILE A 51 -13.71 0.49 -13.69
CA ILE A 51 -12.34 1.00 -13.90
C ILE A 51 -11.77 1.55 -12.59
N PHE A 52 -12.54 2.33 -11.84
CA PHE A 52 -12.10 2.88 -10.56
C PHE A 52 -11.72 1.79 -9.55
N LEU A 53 -12.55 0.74 -9.42
CA LEU A 53 -12.23 -0.38 -8.53
C LEU A 53 -11.00 -1.17 -9.00
N THR A 54 -10.83 -1.33 -10.31
CA THR A 54 -9.65 -1.99 -10.88
C THR A 54 -8.36 -1.21 -10.56
N ILE A 55 -8.41 0.12 -10.63
CA ILE A 55 -7.28 0.96 -10.23
C ILE A 55 -7.05 0.87 -8.72
N LEU A 56 -8.13 0.89 -7.92
CA LEU A 56 -8.05 0.84 -6.46
C LEU A 56 -7.42 -0.46 -5.94
N THR A 57 -7.66 -1.61 -6.60
CA THR A 57 -7.05 -2.89 -6.20
C THR A 57 -5.55 -2.94 -6.49
N LEU A 58 -5.09 -2.27 -7.56
CA LEU A 58 -3.66 -2.20 -7.93
C LEU A 58 -2.89 -1.12 -7.16
N LEU A 59 -3.58 -0.07 -6.70
CA LEU A 59 -3.02 1.05 -5.97
C LEU A 59 -2.07 0.68 -4.81
N PRO A 60 -2.40 -0.25 -3.89
CA PRO A 60 -1.48 -0.62 -2.81
C PRO A 60 -0.16 -1.21 -3.31
N SER A 61 -0.19 -1.99 -4.39
CA SER A 61 1.02 -2.55 -5.02
C SER A 61 1.89 -1.45 -5.63
N PHE A 62 1.28 -0.48 -6.31
CA PHE A 62 2.01 0.67 -6.85
C PHE A 62 2.71 1.47 -5.77
N ILE A 63 2.02 1.80 -4.67
CA ILE A 63 2.61 2.55 -3.54
C ILE A 63 3.84 1.83 -2.99
N VAL A 64 3.78 0.51 -2.88
CA VAL A 64 4.91 -0.27 -2.40
C VAL A 64 6.09 -0.28 -3.40
N MET A 65 5.81 -0.35 -4.70
CA MET A 65 6.86 -0.40 -5.73
C MET A 65 7.56 0.94 -5.99
N VAL A 66 6.82 2.06 -5.93
CA VAL A 66 7.37 3.40 -6.22
C VAL A 66 8.09 4.06 -5.04
N THR A 67 8.15 3.38 -3.90
CA THR A 67 8.75 3.88 -2.66
C THR A 67 9.97 3.05 -2.25
N SER A 68 10.59 3.39 -1.11
CA SER A 68 11.74 2.65 -0.57
C SER A 68 11.41 1.25 -0.05
N PHE A 69 10.14 0.85 0.01
CA PHE A 69 9.71 -0.39 0.67
C PHE A 69 10.43 -1.62 0.14
N THR A 70 10.47 -1.80 -1.18
CA THR A 70 11.03 -3.02 -1.79
C THR A 70 12.48 -3.25 -1.39
N ARG A 71 13.31 -2.18 -1.38
CA ARG A 71 14.72 -2.28 -0.97
C ARG A 71 14.84 -2.69 0.50
N ILE A 72 14.06 -2.09 1.37
CA ILE A 72 14.10 -2.36 2.82
C ILE A 72 13.65 -3.80 3.09
N ALA A 73 12.53 -4.22 2.50
CA ALA A 73 11.98 -5.56 2.68
C ALA A 73 12.96 -6.65 2.23
N VAL A 74 13.62 -6.45 1.08
CA VAL A 74 14.61 -7.40 0.55
C VAL A 74 15.84 -7.47 1.45
N VAL A 75 16.38 -6.33 1.89
CA VAL A 75 17.56 -6.31 2.78
C VAL A 75 17.25 -6.98 4.12
N LEU A 76 16.09 -6.71 4.72
CA LEU A 76 15.67 -7.37 5.97
C LEU A 76 15.45 -8.87 5.78
N SER A 77 14.92 -9.29 4.62
CA SER A 77 14.76 -10.71 4.27
C SER A 77 16.11 -11.42 4.13
N PHE A 78 17.08 -10.80 3.49
CA PHE A 78 18.44 -11.33 3.42
C PHE A 78 19.10 -11.39 4.79
N LEU A 79 18.92 -10.37 5.63
CA LEU A 79 19.42 -10.37 7.00
C LEU A 79 18.84 -11.54 7.80
N LYS A 80 17.52 -11.75 7.71
CA LYS A 80 16.82 -12.88 8.34
C LYS A 80 17.44 -14.22 7.94
N ASN A 81 17.76 -14.41 6.67
CA ASN A 81 18.38 -15.63 6.18
C ASN A 81 19.83 -15.77 6.65
N ALA A 82 20.61 -14.68 6.64
CA ALA A 82 22.00 -14.68 7.02
C ALA A 82 22.24 -15.07 8.49
N ILE A 83 21.34 -14.68 9.40
CA ILE A 83 21.45 -15.02 10.83
C ILE A 83 20.85 -16.39 11.20
N GLY A 84 20.36 -17.16 10.22
CA GLY A 84 19.74 -18.47 10.46
C GLY A 84 18.39 -18.43 11.21
N ALA A 85 17.80 -17.24 11.38
CA ALA A 85 16.60 -17.02 12.20
C ALA A 85 15.28 -17.14 11.41
N GLN A 86 15.18 -18.15 10.53
CA GLN A 86 14.03 -18.29 9.62
C GLN A 86 12.69 -18.43 10.35
N GLN A 87 12.67 -19.14 11.48
CA GLN A 87 11.46 -19.38 12.28
C GLN A 87 11.28 -18.36 13.43
N ALA A 88 12.37 -17.76 13.92
CA ALA A 88 12.30 -16.84 15.06
C ALA A 88 11.72 -15.47 14.69
N ILE A 89 11.85 -15.04 13.43
CA ILE A 89 11.35 -13.74 12.95
C ILE A 89 10.19 -13.97 11.95
N PRO A 90 8.93 -13.69 12.34
CA PRO A 90 7.78 -13.81 11.45
C PRO A 90 7.87 -12.84 10.27
N SER A 91 7.48 -13.28 9.07
CA SER A 91 7.49 -12.43 7.86
C SER A 91 6.60 -11.19 7.99
N GLN A 92 5.51 -11.28 8.76
CA GLN A 92 4.64 -10.14 9.06
C GLN A 92 5.37 -9.01 9.81
N VAL A 93 6.29 -9.36 10.73
CA VAL A 93 7.09 -8.36 11.46
C VAL A 93 8.05 -7.66 10.52
N MET A 94 8.66 -8.38 9.57
CA MET A 94 9.55 -7.80 8.56
C MET A 94 8.81 -6.83 7.64
N VAL A 95 7.60 -7.19 7.20
CA VAL A 95 6.73 -6.32 6.41
C VAL A 95 6.34 -5.06 7.20
N GLY A 96 5.92 -5.23 8.46
CA GLY A 96 5.58 -4.11 9.34
C GLY A 96 6.74 -3.14 9.53
N LEU A 97 7.93 -3.65 9.85
CA LEU A 97 9.15 -2.83 9.97
C LEU A 97 9.51 -2.13 8.67
N SER A 98 9.39 -2.82 7.54
CA SER A 98 9.66 -2.23 6.22
C SER A 98 8.71 -1.07 5.92
N LEU A 99 7.44 -1.21 6.29
CA LEU A 99 6.43 -0.18 6.08
C LEU A 99 6.67 1.04 6.99
N PHE A 100 6.98 0.83 8.27
CA PHE A 100 7.32 1.93 9.17
C PHE A 100 8.59 2.70 8.73
N LEU A 101 9.65 1.98 8.35
CA LEU A 101 10.86 2.62 7.84
C LEU A 101 10.61 3.35 6.53
N THR A 102 9.73 2.82 5.67
CA THR A 102 9.32 3.50 4.43
C THR A 102 8.60 4.80 4.74
N LEU A 103 7.63 4.81 5.66
CA LEU A 103 6.93 6.03 6.05
C LEU A 103 7.90 7.09 6.62
N PHE A 104 8.88 6.65 7.41
CA PHE A 104 9.92 7.53 7.95
C PHE A 104 10.80 8.14 6.85
N ILE A 105 11.29 7.33 5.92
CA ILE A 105 12.17 7.79 4.82
C ILE A 105 11.40 8.66 3.81
N MET A 106 10.13 8.34 3.57
CA MET A 106 9.28 9.04 2.60
C MET A 106 8.61 10.31 3.16
N GLN A 107 8.77 10.62 4.45
CA GLN A 107 8.22 11.83 5.08
C GLN A 107 8.43 13.13 4.25
N PRO A 108 9.63 13.48 3.75
CA PRO A 108 9.81 14.70 2.97
C PRO A 108 9.00 14.71 1.66
N VAL A 109 8.88 13.56 0.99
CA VAL A 109 8.11 13.42 -0.25
C VAL A 109 6.62 13.57 0.03
N TYR A 110 6.10 12.96 1.09
CA TYR A 110 4.71 13.11 1.49
C TYR A 110 4.36 14.54 1.89
N ASN A 111 5.27 15.25 2.57
CA ASN A 111 5.08 16.65 2.90
C ASN A 111 4.98 17.51 1.64
N GLU A 112 5.85 17.28 0.66
CA GLU A 112 5.83 18.02 -0.61
C GLU A 112 4.54 17.78 -1.40
N ILE A 113 4.08 16.52 -1.48
CA ILE A 113 2.78 16.18 -2.10
C ILE A 113 1.63 16.87 -1.36
N ASN A 114 1.65 16.86 -0.02
CA ASN A 114 0.59 17.45 0.77
C ASN A 114 0.49 18.96 0.56
N THR A 115 1.62 19.68 0.58
CA THR A 115 1.67 21.14 0.42
C THR A 115 1.39 21.59 -1.02
N ASN A 116 1.91 20.87 -2.02
CA ASN A 116 1.85 21.33 -3.41
C ASN A 116 0.65 20.79 -4.20
N ALA A 117 0.09 19.64 -3.81
CA ALA A 117 -1.01 19.00 -4.53
C ALA A 117 -2.26 18.82 -3.65
N LEU A 118 -2.13 18.23 -2.46
CA LEU A 118 -3.30 17.82 -1.68
C LEU A 118 -4.07 19.01 -1.08
N GLN A 119 -3.38 19.91 -0.37
CA GLN A 119 -3.99 21.11 0.22
C GLN A 119 -4.61 22.04 -0.85
N PRO A 120 -3.91 22.41 -1.94
CA PRO A 120 -4.50 23.28 -2.95
C PRO A 120 -5.68 22.64 -3.67
N TYR A 121 -5.66 21.32 -3.87
CA TYR A 121 -6.79 20.60 -4.46
C TYR A 121 -8.02 20.61 -3.55
N MET A 122 -7.83 20.35 -2.24
CA MET A 122 -8.91 20.43 -1.25
C MET A 122 -9.49 21.85 -1.11
N GLU A 123 -8.67 22.86 -1.31
CA GLU A 123 -9.06 24.28 -1.33
C GLU A 123 -9.65 24.72 -2.69
N ASN A 124 -9.81 23.80 -3.65
CA ASN A 124 -10.29 24.06 -5.02
C ASN A 124 -9.47 25.12 -5.79
N LYS A 125 -8.18 25.27 -5.44
CA LYS A 125 -7.26 26.21 -6.10
C LYS A 125 -6.65 25.65 -7.39
N ILE A 126 -6.63 24.32 -7.54
CA ILE A 126 -6.07 23.63 -8.70
C ILE A 126 -7.04 22.55 -9.22
N THR A 127 -6.95 22.23 -10.50
CA THR A 127 -7.73 21.13 -11.10
C THR A 127 -7.17 19.77 -10.67
N GLN A 128 -7.97 18.70 -10.85
CA GLN A 128 -7.52 17.34 -10.57
C GLN A 128 -6.28 16.95 -11.40
N GLU A 129 -6.20 17.38 -12.65
CA GLU A 129 -5.06 17.12 -13.54
C GLU A 129 -3.79 17.80 -13.02
N GLN A 130 -3.89 19.06 -12.59
CA GLN A 130 -2.78 19.80 -12.00
C GLN A 130 -2.35 19.20 -10.66
N ALA A 131 -3.30 18.70 -9.85
CA ALA A 131 -3.00 18.02 -8.59
C ALA A 131 -2.21 16.71 -8.82
N ILE A 132 -2.60 15.94 -9.85
CA ILE A 132 -1.89 14.70 -10.22
C ILE A 132 -0.48 15.04 -10.73
N GLU A 133 -0.34 16.05 -11.58
CA GLU A 133 0.97 16.48 -12.10
C GLU A 133 1.89 16.95 -10.97
N ALA A 134 1.42 17.86 -10.12
CA ALA A 134 2.15 18.38 -8.97
C ALA A 134 2.52 17.28 -7.96
N GLY A 135 1.62 16.31 -7.72
CA GLY A 135 1.87 15.18 -6.82
C GLY A 135 2.83 14.15 -7.40
N SER A 136 2.90 14.00 -8.72
CA SER A 136 3.79 13.04 -9.39
C SER A 136 5.26 13.49 -9.40
N LYS A 137 5.51 14.80 -9.42
CA LYS A 137 6.84 15.39 -9.47
C LYS A 137 7.77 14.96 -8.32
N PRO A 138 7.39 15.09 -7.04
CA PRO A 138 8.27 14.68 -5.93
C PRO A 138 8.55 13.17 -5.91
N LEU A 139 7.59 12.35 -6.33
CA LEU A 139 7.80 10.90 -6.51
C LEU A 139 8.83 10.63 -7.61
N ARG A 140 8.73 11.33 -8.75
CA ARG A 140 9.68 11.19 -9.86
C ARG A 140 11.09 11.60 -9.45
N GLU A 141 11.22 12.71 -8.74
CA GLU A 141 12.51 13.18 -8.23
C GLU A 141 13.12 12.20 -7.22
N PHE A 142 12.30 11.62 -6.34
CA PHE A 142 12.75 10.56 -5.43
C PHE A 142 13.28 9.34 -6.20
N MET A 143 12.56 8.87 -7.22
CA MET A 143 12.99 7.73 -8.03
C MET A 143 14.28 8.03 -8.80
N ILE A 144 14.38 9.18 -9.47
CA ILE A 144 15.58 9.55 -10.25
C ILE A 144 16.82 9.60 -9.35
N LYS A 145 16.70 10.10 -8.12
CA LYS A 145 17.81 10.10 -7.14
C LYS A 145 18.29 8.69 -6.77
N GLN A 146 17.45 7.67 -6.95
CA GLN A 146 17.75 6.27 -6.62
C GLN A 146 18.05 5.40 -7.85
N THR A 147 17.75 5.88 -9.06
CA THR A 147 18.01 5.19 -10.32
C THR A 147 19.46 5.41 -10.75
N ARG A 148 20.13 4.35 -11.21
CA ARG A 148 21.50 4.46 -11.70
C ARG A 148 21.48 5.10 -13.10
N PRO A 149 22.39 6.04 -13.40
CA PRO A 149 22.42 6.70 -14.71
C PRO A 149 22.55 5.72 -15.88
N LYS A 150 23.37 4.67 -15.72
CA LYS A 150 23.56 3.62 -16.73
C LYS A 150 22.28 2.83 -17.03
N ASP A 151 21.50 2.54 -15.99
CA ASP A 151 20.22 1.82 -16.16
C ASP A 151 19.22 2.75 -16.85
N LEU A 152 19.17 4.04 -16.47
CA LEU A 152 18.29 5.02 -17.10
C LEU A 152 18.61 5.21 -18.58
N GLU A 153 19.90 5.32 -18.94
CA GLU A 153 20.37 5.46 -20.32
C GLU A 153 19.91 4.30 -21.19
N LEU A 154 20.06 3.06 -20.72
CA LEU A 154 19.60 1.86 -21.43
C LEU A 154 18.09 1.92 -21.74
N PHE A 155 17.26 2.36 -20.79
CA PHE A 155 15.80 2.45 -20.97
C PHE A 155 15.36 3.65 -21.82
N VAL A 156 16.21 4.65 -22.04
CA VAL A 156 15.92 5.83 -22.89
C VAL A 156 16.43 5.63 -24.32
N GLU A 157 17.52 4.88 -24.50
CA GLU A 157 18.07 4.53 -25.82
C GLU A 157 17.21 3.47 -26.55
N THR A 158 16.42 2.68 -25.81
CA THR A 158 15.50 1.67 -26.36
C THR A 158 14.16 2.29 -26.77
#